data_AF-A0A0S8GLU8-F1
#
_entry.id   AF-A0A0S8GLU8-F1
#
_cell.length_a   1.000
_cell.length_b   1.000
_cell.length_c   1.000
_cell.angle_alpha   90.00
_cell.angle_beta   90.00
_cell.angle_gamma   90.00
#
_symmetry.space_group_name_H-M   'P 1'
#
loop_
_entity.id
_entity.type
_entity.pdbx_description
1 polymer ?
#
loop_
_entity_poly.entity_id
_entity_poly.type
_entity_poly.pdbx_seq_one_letter_code
_entity_poly.pdbx_strand_id
1 'polypeptide(L)'
;MDITGVLKSIIGLGGLSLVFGIILAIAFKKLAVQISEKEKKIRDLLPGANCGACGFPGCDAYAHALAEQTGEYPANLCTVGGSETTQKIAEILGVEVEETEPKVCVLRCKGGCKEAIEKFDYVGPGDCRSNYILLGGNKACEYGCLGGGHCVEVCPFDAISMGPNHLPIIDPEKCTACGICVMECPRQVLELIPRSQLIYLACKTKDKGKAVKQVCTVGCIGCQMCVKVCPYPGAIAMDGNLPKMDYEKCTSCGICFNKCPTNSFVDRAKARPYAIISPKCDGCGECVQVCQFKAIEGEPGKRHVVIKDKCVGCGRCFEVCPIKVITMAGALGYAQVG
;
A
#
# COMPACT_ATOMS: atom_id res chain seq x y z
N MET A 1 -0.63 23.45 -71.36
CA MET A 1 -1.09 23.53 -69.96
C MET A 1 -2.10 24.65 -69.85
N ASP A 2 -3.31 24.37 -69.38
CA ASP A 2 -4.31 25.39 -69.12
C ASP A 2 -3.93 26.15 -67.83
N ILE A 3 -3.06 27.13 -67.98
CA ILE A 3 -2.55 27.97 -66.88
C ILE A 3 -3.71 28.69 -66.17
N THR A 4 -4.78 29.01 -66.89
CA THR A 4 -5.96 29.67 -66.35
C THR A 4 -6.76 28.73 -65.43
N GLY A 5 -6.87 27.46 -65.79
CA GLY A 5 -7.45 26.42 -64.92
C GLY A 5 -6.65 26.22 -63.63
N VAL A 6 -5.32 26.12 -63.75
CA VAL A 6 -4.41 25.98 -62.59
C VAL A 6 -4.50 27.20 -61.66
N LEU A 7 -4.55 28.41 -62.21
CA LEU A 7 -4.66 29.64 -61.42
C LEU A 7 -5.98 29.71 -60.64
N LYS A 8 -7.10 29.30 -61.26
CA LYS A 8 -8.42 29.23 -60.60
C LYS A 8 -8.43 28.23 -59.45
N SER A 9 -7.78 27.07 -59.60
CA SER A 9 -7.67 26.08 -58.52
C SER A 9 -6.81 26.59 -57.36
N ILE A 10 -5.68 27.27 -57.64
CA ILE A 10 -4.83 27.86 -56.61
C ILE A 10 -5.59 28.94 -55.84
N ILE A 11 -6.30 29.83 -56.54
CA ILE A 11 -7.09 30.89 -55.91
C ILE A 11 -8.25 30.30 -55.10
N GLY A 12 -8.95 29.29 -55.64
CA GLY A 12 -10.07 28.64 -54.96
C GLY A 12 -9.63 27.93 -53.68
N LEU A 13 -8.58 27.10 -53.75
CA LEU A 13 -8.05 26.38 -52.59
C LEU A 13 -7.39 27.34 -51.59
N GLY A 14 -6.58 28.29 -52.07
CA GLY A 14 -5.93 29.29 -51.21
C GLY A 14 -6.92 30.20 -50.49
N GLY A 15 -7.98 30.63 -51.18
CA GLY A 15 -9.06 31.43 -50.59
C GLY A 15 -9.83 30.64 -49.52
N LEU A 16 -10.16 29.38 -49.80
CA LEU A 16 -10.85 28.52 -48.85
C LEU A 16 -9.98 28.24 -47.61
N SER A 17 -8.69 27.98 -47.78
CA SER A 17 -7.72 27.82 -46.69
C SER A 17 -7.60 29.08 -45.84
N LEU A 18 -7.58 30.27 -46.47
CA LEU A 18 -7.53 31.54 -45.75
C LEU A 18 -8.80 31.74 -44.91
N VAL A 19 -9.97 31.46 -45.47
CA VAL A 19 -11.26 31.59 -44.76
C VAL A 19 -11.32 30.63 -43.57
N PHE A 20 -11.02 29.34 -43.77
CA PHE A 20 -11.01 28.38 -42.66
C PHE A 20 -9.94 28.70 -41.61
N GLY A 21 -8.77 29.18 -42.02
CA GLY A 21 -7.71 29.62 -41.11
C GLY A 21 -8.15 30.80 -40.24
N ILE A 22 -8.82 31.80 -40.82
CA ILE A 22 -9.36 32.94 -40.08
C ILE A 22 -10.45 32.49 -39.10
N ILE A 23 -11.38 31.64 -39.55
CA ILE A 23 -12.44 31.10 -38.69
C ILE A 23 -11.85 30.33 -37.51
N LEU A 24 -10.87 29.46 -37.75
CA LEU A 24 -10.19 28.71 -36.70
C LEU A 24 -9.41 29.62 -35.75
N ALA A 25 -8.74 30.66 -36.24
CA ALA A 25 -8.02 31.62 -35.40
C ALA A 25 -8.97 32.42 -34.49
N ILE A 26 -10.13 32.84 -35.03
CA ILE A 26 -11.18 33.51 -34.25
C ILE A 26 -11.78 32.56 -33.23
N ALA A 27 -12.13 31.34 -33.63
CA ALA A 27 -12.66 30.32 -32.73
C ALA A 27 -11.66 29.99 -31.61
N PHE A 28 -10.38 29.83 -31.94
CA PHE A 28 -9.32 29.59 -30.96
C PHE A 28 -9.20 30.73 -29.95
N LYS A 29 -9.19 32.00 -30.39
CA LYS A 29 -9.15 33.14 -29.46
C LYS A 29 -10.40 33.29 -28.61
N LYS A 30 -11.59 33.03 -29.17
CA LYS A 30 -12.86 33.16 -28.43
C LYS A 30 -13.12 32.00 -27.47
N LEU A 31 -12.64 30.80 -27.79
CA LEU A 31 -12.82 29.59 -26.99
C LEU A 31 -11.59 29.27 -26.12
N ALA A 32 -10.53 30.08 -26.19
CA ALA A 32 -9.37 29.94 -25.31
C ALA A 32 -9.80 30.17 -23.86
N VAL A 33 -9.79 29.09 -23.09
CA VAL A 33 -10.03 29.12 -21.64
C VAL A 33 -8.86 29.86 -21.00
N GLN A 34 -9.17 30.92 -20.25
CA GLN A 34 -8.18 31.64 -19.47
C GLN A 34 -7.81 30.79 -18.26
N ILE A 35 -6.61 30.20 -18.28
CA ILE A 35 -6.06 29.46 -17.15
C ILE A 35 -5.73 30.47 -16.04
N SER A 36 -6.27 30.27 -14.84
CA SER A 36 -5.98 31.16 -13.72
C SER A 36 -4.51 31.03 -13.28
N GLU A 37 -3.93 32.13 -12.79
CA GLU A 37 -2.56 32.12 -12.23
C GLU A 37 -2.41 31.09 -11.10
N LYS A 38 -3.51 30.79 -10.38
CA LYS A 38 -3.55 29.74 -9.35
C LYS A 38 -3.42 28.34 -9.97
N GLU A 39 -4.21 28.04 -11.00
CA GLU A 39 -4.16 26.75 -11.70
C GLU A 39 -2.76 26.44 -12.20
N LYS A 40 -2.11 27.43 -12.83
CA LYS A 40 -0.74 27.27 -13.34
C LYS A 40 0.25 26.94 -12.23
N LYS A 41 0.22 27.68 -11.12
CA LYS A 41 1.11 27.42 -9.97
C LYS A 41 0.88 26.04 -9.36
N ILE A 42 -0.38 25.61 -9.23
CA ILE A 42 -0.70 24.27 -8.72
C ILE A 42 -0.22 23.20 -9.70
N ARG A 43 -0.43 23.41 -11.00
CA ARG A 43 0.01 22.47 -12.04
C ARG A 43 1.52 22.27 -12.08
N ASP A 44 2.30 23.33 -11.87
CA ASP A 44 3.76 23.29 -11.81
C ASP A 44 4.28 22.53 -10.59
N LEU A 45 3.50 22.47 -9.49
CA LEU A 45 3.82 21.68 -8.30
C LEU A 45 3.47 20.19 -8.46
N LEU A 46 2.50 19.86 -9.32
CA LEU A 46 2.09 18.48 -9.51
C LEU A 46 3.13 17.70 -10.34
N PRO A 47 3.34 16.39 -10.07
CA PRO A 47 4.35 15.56 -10.74
C PRO A 47 4.19 15.41 -12.27
N GLY A 48 3.07 15.84 -12.86
CA GLY A 48 2.81 15.71 -14.30
C GLY A 48 2.63 14.27 -14.80
N ALA A 49 2.54 13.28 -13.90
CA ALA A 49 2.47 11.86 -14.25
C ALA A 49 1.13 11.43 -14.88
N ASN A 50 0.07 12.24 -14.77
CA ASN A 50 -1.26 11.98 -15.34
C ASN A 50 -1.82 10.56 -15.06
N CYS A 51 -1.51 10.03 -13.87
CA CYS A 51 -1.76 8.63 -13.54
C CYS A 51 -3.20 8.28 -13.10
N GLY A 52 -4.08 9.28 -12.92
CA GLY A 52 -5.46 9.05 -12.49
C GLY A 52 -5.66 8.67 -11.02
N ALA A 53 -4.59 8.49 -10.24
CA ALA A 53 -4.64 7.99 -8.87
C ALA A 53 -5.48 8.85 -7.91
N CYS A 54 -5.54 10.16 -8.14
CA CYS A 54 -6.33 11.09 -7.34
C CYS A 54 -7.82 11.16 -7.75
N GLY A 55 -8.24 10.38 -8.76
CA GLY A 55 -9.60 10.39 -9.30
C GLY A 55 -9.82 11.39 -10.44
N PHE A 56 -8.81 12.18 -10.81
CA PHE A 56 -8.86 13.12 -11.93
C PHE A 56 -8.15 12.57 -13.17
N PRO A 57 -8.62 12.86 -14.39
CA PRO A 57 -8.01 12.37 -15.64
C PRO A 57 -6.55 12.78 -15.85
N GLY A 58 -6.05 13.78 -15.15
CA GLY A 58 -4.68 14.27 -15.25
C GLY A 58 -4.35 15.34 -14.21
N CYS A 59 -3.07 15.71 -14.15
CA CYS A 59 -2.58 16.76 -13.26
C CYS A 59 -3.21 18.12 -13.59
N ASP A 60 -3.41 18.42 -14.88
CA ASP A 60 -4.08 19.65 -15.32
C ASP A 60 -5.53 19.71 -14.84
N ALA A 61 -6.28 18.60 -14.96
CA ALA A 61 -7.66 18.52 -14.48
C ALA A 61 -7.77 18.69 -12.95
N TYR A 62 -6.84 18.10 -12.20
CA TYR A 62 -6.80 18.27 -10.75
C TYR A 62 -6.40 19.70 -10.34
N ALA A 63 -5.40 20.28 -11.01
CA ALA A 63 -4.98 21.66 -10.77
C ALA A 63 -6.12 22.65 -11.05
N HIS A 64 -6.84 22.45 -12.15
CA HIS A 64 -8.02 23.24 -12.51
C HIS A 64 -9.11 23.13 -11.46
N ALA A 65 -9.46 21.91 -11.04
CA ALA A 65 -10.47 21.69 -10.00
C ALA A 65 -10.09 22.36 -8.67
N LEU A 66 -8.83 22.26 -8.25
CA LEU A 66 -8.37 22.93 -7.03
C LEU A 66 -8.43 24.46 -7.13
N ALA A 67 -8.05 25.02 -8.28
CA ALA A 67 -7.99 26.47 -8.51
C ALA A 67 -9.37 27.11 -8.64
N GLU A 68 -10.27 26.50 -9.41
CA GLU A 68 -11.59 27.06 -9.72
C GLU A 68 -12.66 26.65 -8.70
N GLN A 69 -12.48 25.52 -8.01
CA GLN A 69 -13.41 24.98 -7.02
C GLN A 69 -12.72 24.82 -5.65
N THR A 70 -12.04 25.88 -5.20
CA THR A 70 -11.29 25.88 -3.93
C THR A 70 -12.20 25.49 -2.76
N GLY A 71 -11.83 24.42 -2.05
CA GLY A 71 -12.57 23.88 -0.90
C GLY A 71 -13.58 22.78 -1.25
N GLU A 72 -13.88 22.54 -2.53
CA GLU A 72 -14.75 21.43 -2.96
C GLU A 72 -13.98 20.10 -3.02
N TYR A 73 -12.69 20.15 -3.36
CA TYR A 73 -11.82 18.98 -3.47
C TYR A 73 -10.65 19.05 -2.49
N PRO A 74 -10.28 17.94 -1.83
CA PRO A 74 -9.12 17.91 -0.95
C PRO A 74 -7.82 18.20 -1.72
N ALA A 75 -6.93 19.01 -1.16
CA ALA A 75 -5.63 19.34 -1.76
C ALA A 75 -4.57 18.24 -1.59
N ASN A 76 -4.81 17.23 -0.73
CA ASN A 76 -3.91 16.12 -0.41
C ASN A 76 -4.12 14.86 -1.27
N LEU A 77 -4.88 14.91 -2.36
CA LEU A 77 -5.17 13.70 -3.16
C LEU A 77 -3.96 13.20 -3.98
N CYS A 78 -2.95 14.05 -4.21
CA CYS A 78 -1.78 13.66 -5.00
C CYS A 78 -0.76 12.85 -4.15
N THR A 79 -0.94 11.54 -4.08
CA THR A 79 -0.03 10.64 -3.34
C THR A 79 1.39 10.62 -3.91
N VAL A 80 1.54 10.85 -5.22
CA VAL A 80 2.84 10.90 -5.90
C VAL A 80 3.65 12.14 -5.50
N GLY A 81 2.98 13.29 -5.38
CA GLY A 81 3.63 14.53 -4.94
C GLY A 81 3.96 14.55 -3.45
N GLY A 82 3.31 13.70 -2.66
CA GLY A 82 3.55 13.57 -1.23
C GLY A 82 3.13 14.79 -0.41
N SER A 83 3.59 14.83 0.84
CA SER A 83 3.26 15.88 1.81
C SER A 83 3.82 17.24 1.39
N GLU A 84 5.02 17.29 0.79
CA GLU A 84 5.64 18.53 0.34
C GLU A 84 4.79 19.23 -0.74
N THR A 85 4.32 18.48 -1.74
CA THR A 85 3.43 19.03 -2.79
C THR A 85 2.11 19.48 -2.18
N THR A 86 1.56 18.70 -1.25
CA THR A 86 0.31 19.02 -0.55
C THR A 86 0.41 20.35 0.20
N GLN A 87 1.48 20.56 0.97
CA GLN A 87 1.70 21.79 1.74
C GLN A 87 1.80 23.02 0.84
N LYS A 88 2.58 22.95 -0.24
CA LYS A 88 2.71 24.06 -1.19
C LYS A 88 1.39 24.39 -1.90
N ILE A 89 0.60 23.37 -2.24
CA ILE A 89 -0.74 23.57 -2.82
C ILE A 89 -1.68 24.21 -1.78
N ALA A 90 -1.64 23.76 -0.53
CA ALA A 90 -2.42 24.31 0.57
C ALA A 90 -2.14 25.81 0.79
N GLU A 91 -0.87 26.21 0.76
CA GLU A 91 -0.44 27.61 0.85
C GLU A 91 -1.00 28.46 -0.28
N ILE A 92 -0.99 27.96 -1.53
CA ILE A 92 -1.55 28.67 -2.69
C ILE A 92 -3.08 28.84 -2.56
N LEU A 93 -3.76 27.82 -2.05
CA LEU A 93 -5.22 27.81 -1.90
C LEU A 93 -5.70 28.53 -0.64
N GLY A 94 -4.82 28.75 0.34
CA GLY A 94 -5.17 29.31 1.65
C GLY A 94 -6.05 28.37 2.47
N VAL A 95 -5.90 27.05 2.31
CA VAL A 95 -6.68 26.03 3.01
C VAL A 95 -5.80 25.25 3.99
N GLU A 96 -6.38 24.85 5.11
CA GLU A 96 -5.74 23.86 5.98
C GLU A 96 -5.96 22.46 5.40
N VAL A 97 -4.91 21.64 5.45
CA VAL A 97 -4.96 20.28 4.93
C VAL A 97 -4.51 19.33 6.01
N GLU A 98 -5.34 18.33 6.29
CA GLU A 98 -4.98 17.27 7.23
C GLU A 98 -3.83 16.44 6.67
N GLU A 99 -2.82 16.25 7.51
CA GLU A 99 -1.68 15.40 7.19
C GLU A 99 -2.14 13.94 7.21
N THR A 100 -2.20 13.33 6.03
CA THR A 100 -2.54 11.91 5.89
C THR A 100 -1.30 11.06 6.09
N GLU A 101 -1.41 10.01 6.91
CA GLU A 101 -0.31 9.08 7.08
C GLU A 101 0.10 8.46 5.73
N PRO A 102 1.41 8.48 5.37
CA PRO A 102 1.89 7.86 4.15
C PRO A 102 1.46 6.40 4.07
N LYS A 103 0.99 5.97 2.89
CA LYS A 103 0.62 4.57 2.64
C LYS A 103 1.68 3.87 1.80
N VAL A 104 1.52 2.56 1.67
CA VAL A 104 2.36 1.71 0.82
C VAL A 104 1.57 0.49 0.35
N CYS A 105 1.86 0.04 -0.86
CA CYS A 105 1.26 -1.17 -1.40
C CYS A 105 1.82 -2.42 -0.73
N VAL A 106 0.96 -3.36 -0.39
CA VAL A 106 1.31 -4.69 0.11
C VAL A 106 0.55 -5.78 -0.64
N LEU A 107 1.14 -6.97 -0.67
CA LEU A 107 0.52 -8.16 -1.21
C LEU A 107 -0.23 -8.95 -0.13
N ARG A 108 -1.55 -9.03 -0.23
CA ARG A 108 -2.44 -9.83 0.64
C ARG A 108 -2.45 -11.32 0.27
N CYS A 109 -1.32 -11.86 -0.14
CA CYS A 109 -1.14 -13.26 -0.50
C CYS A 109 0.30 -13.73 -0.26
N LYS A 110 0.48 -14.74 0.57
CA LYS A 110 1.77 -15.41 0.81
C LYS A 110 1.92 -16.74 0.07
N GLY A 111 0.83 -17.26 -0.52
CA GLY A 111 0.83 -18.56 -1.19
C GLY A 111 1.30 -18.44 -2.63
N GLY A 112 2.58 -18.67 -2.88
CA GLY A 112 3.17 -18.72 -4.22
C GLY A 112 3.01 -20.11 -4.85
N CYS A 113 3.85 -20.43 -5.83
CA CYS A 113 3.83 -21.74 -6.50
C CYS A 113 4.28 -22.90 -5.59
N LYS A 114 5.04 -22.61 -4.52
CA LYS A 114 5.48 -23.62 -3.54
C LYS A 114 4.41 -24.00 -2.53
N GLU A 115 3.52 -23.07 -2.20
CA GLU A 115 2.55 -23.25 -1.11
C GLU A 115 1.14 -23.53 -1.60
N ALA A 116 0.75 -22.96 -2.74
CA ALA A 116 -0.61 -23.04 -3.27
C ALA A 116 -0.67 -23.93 -4.52
N ILE A 117 -1.63 -24.85 -4.54
CA ILE A 117 -1.86 -25.74 -5.67
C ILE A 117 -2.35 -24.94 -6.89
N GLU A 118 -1.85 -25.31 -8.06
CA GLU A 118 -2.35 -24.83 -9.35
C GLU A 118 -3.23 -25.89 -9.99
N LYS A 119 -4.37 -25.46 -10.56
CA LYS A 119 -5.32 -26.32 -11.27
C LYS A 119 -4.79 -26.76 -12.62
N PHE A 120 -3.96 -25.91 -13.24
CA PHE A 120 -3.35 -26.11 -14.54
C PHE A 120 -2.12 -25.20 -14.66
N ASP A 121 -1.21 -25.54 -15.57
CA ASP A 121 -0.10 -24.65 -15.93
C ASP A 121 -0.59 -23.65 -17.00
N TYR A 122 -0.34 -22.35 -16.78
CA TYR A 122 -0.74 -21.31 -17.70
C TYR A 122 0.43 -20.93 -18.61
N VAL A 123 0.37 -21.41 -19.85
CA VAL A 123 1.29 -21.01 -20.93
C VAL A 123 0.50 -20.22 -21.96
N GLY A 124 0.40 -18.91 -21.75
CA GLY A 124 -0.36 -18.03 -22.63
C GLY A 124 0.21 -16.63 -22.73
N PRO A 125 -0.20 -15.86 -23.75
CA PRO A 125 0.24 -14.49 -23.92
C PRO A 125 -0.38 -13.57 -22.86
N GLY A 126 0.44 -12.71 -22.27
CA GLY A 126 0.02 -11.66 -21.34
C GLY A 126 0.13 -12.03 -19.86
N ASP A 127 -0.43 -11.16 -19.03
CA ASP A 127 -0.20 -11.11 -17.59
C ASP A 127 -1.30 -11.82 -16.77
N CYS A 128 -1.40 -11.47 -15.48
CA CYS A 128 -2.47 -11.88 -14.57
C CYS A 128 -3.90 -11.76 -15.13
N ARG A 129 -4.19 -10.77 -15.99
CA ARG A 129 -5.51 -10.51 -16.58
C ARG A 129 -5.88 -11.58 -17.60
N SER A 130 -4.95 -11.92 -18.50
CA SER A 130 -5.15 -13.01 -19.47
C SER A 130 -5.35 -14.34 -18.75
N ASN A 131 -4.53 -14.61 -17.72
CA ASN A 131 -4.68 -15.79 -16.87
C ASN A 131 -6.06 -15.79 -16.16
N TYR A 132 -6.49 -14.66 -15.59
CA TYR A 132 -7.76 -14.55 -14.85
C TYR A 132 -9.00 -14.87 -15.69
N ILE A 133 -9.03 -14.50 -16.98
CA ILE A 133 -10.16 -14.77 -17.87
C ILE A 133 -10.36 -16.28 -18.07
N LEU A 134 -9.31 -17.09 -17.93
CA LEU A 134 -9.36 -18.54 -18.03
C LEU A 134 -9.75 -19.16 -16.68
N LEU A 135 -11.05 -19.40 -16.48
CA LEU A 135 -11.60 -20.08 -15.30
C LEU A 135 -11.19 -19.42 -13.97
N GLY A 136 -11.12 -18.08 -13.97
CA GLY A 136 -10.72 -17.27 -12.83
C GLY A 136 -9.21 -17.31 -12.53
N GLY A 137 -8.41 -18.03 -13.33
CA GLY A 137 -6.96 -18.16 -13.16
C GLY A 137 -6.48 -19.56 -12.76
N ASN A 138 -5.20 -19.81 -13.00
CA ASN A 138 -4.51 -21.10 -12.81
C ASN A 138 -4.47 -21.57 -11.35
N LYS A 139 -4.42 -20.65 -10.38
CA LYS A 139 -4.34 -20.99 -8.96
C LYS A 139 -5.64 -21.60 -8.44
N ALA A 140 -5.56 -22.71 -7.71
CA ALA A 140 -6.74 -23.34 -7.10
C ALA A 140 -7.41 -22.45 -6.04
N CYS A 141 -6.65 -21.58 -5.37
CA CYS A 141 -7.22 -20.54 -4.53
C CYS A 141 -7.84 -19.42 -5.39
N GLU A 142 -9.13 -19.16 -5.22
CA GLU A 142 -9.88 -18.10 -5.94
C GLU A 142 -9.59 -16.67 -5.44
N TYR A 143 -8.83 -16.53 -4.36
CA TYR A 143 -8.55 -15.24 -3.72
C TYR A 143 -7.07 -14.84 -3.79
N GLY A 144 -6.19 -15.75 -4.20
CA GLY A 144 -4.75 -15.53 -4.19
C GLY A 144 -4.22 -14.79 -5.41
N CYS A 145 -2.99 -14.30 -5.32
CA CYS A 145 -2.23 -13.76 -6.46
C CYS A 145 -2.02 -14.85 -7.51
N LEU A 146 -2.21 -14.54 -8.79
CA LEU A 146 -1.99 -15.50 -9.88
C LEU A 146 -0.53 -15.61 -10.32
N GLY A 147 0.32 -14.64 -9.95
CA GLY A 147 1.75 -14.67 -10.25
C GLY A 147 2.14 -14.29 -11.69
N GLY A 148 1.22 -13.72 -12.47
CA GLY A 148 1.45 -13.28 -13.85
C GLY A 148 2.02 -11.87 -14.03
N GLY A 149 2.50 -11.20 -12.96
CA GLY A 149 3.33 -10.00 -13.11
C GLY A 149 2.68 -8.68 -13.55
N HIS A 150 1.38 -8.60 -13.85
CA HIS A 150 0.74 -7.35 -14.33
C HIS A 150 1.07 -6.10 -13.49
N CYS A 151 1.11 -6.26 -12.17
CA CYS A 151 1.42 -5.16 -11.26
C CYS A 151 2.83 -4.58 -11.44
N VAL A 152 3.77 -5.35 -11.98
CA VAL A 152 5.11 -4.89 -12.36
C VAL A 152 5.01 -4.01 -13.61
N GLU A 153 4.30 -4.47 -14.64
CA GLU A 153 4.17 -3.77 -15.92
C GLU A 153 3.48 -2.41 -15.76
N VAL A 154 2.47 -2.31 -14.89
CA VAL A 154 1.73 -1.06 -14.67
C VAL A 154 2.33 -0.14 -13.62
N CYS A 155 3.45 -0.51 -12.97
CA CYS A 155 4.06 0.33 -11.95
C CYS A 155 4.94 1.42 -12.59
N PRO A 156 4.59 2.71 -12.53
CA PRO A 156 5.39 3.76 -13.16
C PRO A 156 6.62 4.17 -12.33
N PHE A 157 6.86 3.51 -11.20
CA PHE A 157 7.92 3.84 -10.23
C PHE A 157 8.90 2.68 -10.01
N ASP A 158 8.80 1.59 -10.79
CA ASP A 158 9.62 0.38 -10.64
C ASP A 158 9.68 -0.13 -9.19
N ALA A 159 8.56 0.01 -8.47
CA ALA A 159 8.46 -0.35 -7.07
C ALA A 159 8.07 -1.83 -6.87
N ILE A 160 7.79 -2.57 -7.94
CA ILE A 160 7.34 -3.96 -7.86
C ILE A 160 8.21 -4.81 -8.78
N SER A 161 8.68 -5.95 -8.28
CA SER A 161 9.43 -6.95 -9.05
C SER A 161 8.85 -8.35 -8.81
N MET A 162 9.05 -9.29 -9.74
CA MET A 162 8.61 -10.67 -9.52
C MET A 162 9.66 -11.46 -8.72
N GLY A 163 9.23 -12.00 -7.59
CA GLY A 163 10.05 -12.87 -6.77
C GLY A 163 10.13 -14.32 -7.30
N PRO A 164 11.06 -15.12 -6.77
CA PRO A 164 11.31 -16.50 -7.22
C PRO A 164 10.15 -17.47 -6.91
N ASN A 165 9.18 -17.07 -6.08
CA ASN A 165 7.99 -17.85 -5.77
C ASN A 165 6.75 -17.42 -6.58
N HIS A 166 6.97 -16.71 -7.70
CA HIS A 166 5.91 -16.15 -8.55
C HIS A 166 4.95 -15.24 -7.78
N LEU A 167 5.48 -14.49 -6.81
CA LEU A 167 4.75 -13.46 -6.09
C LEU A 167 5.45 -12.12 -6.29
N PRO A 168 4.71 -11.01 -6.44
CA PRO A 168 5.30 -9.69 -6.53
C PRO A 168 5.94 -9.30 -5.18
N ILE A 169 7.15 -8.77 -5.25
CA ILE A 169 7.89 -8.15 -4.16
C ILE A 169 7.79 -6.65 -4.35
N ILE A 170 7.21 -5.97 -3.37
CA ILE A 170 7.03 -4.51 -3.38
C ILE A 170 8.17 -3.89 -2.58
N ASP A 171 8.88 -2.96 -3.21
CA ASP A 171 9.86 -2.08 -2.57
C ASP A 171 9.11 -0.90 -1.92
N PRO A 172 9.07 -0.83 -0.57
CA PRO A 172 8.38 0.25 0.12
C PRO A 172 9.06 1.61 -0.10
N GLU A 173 10.37 1.64 -0.39
CA GLU A 173 11.13 2.89 -0.58
C GLU A 173 10.74 3.58 -1.88
N LYS A 174 10.50 2.81 -2.95
CA LYS A 174 10.04 3.32 -4.25
C LYS A 174 8.53 3.49 -4.38
N CYS A 175 7.76 2.78 -3.56
CA CYS A 175 6.30 2.81 -3.66
C CYS A 175 5.75 4.16 -3.20
N THR A 176 5.08 4.87 -4.13
CA THR A 176 4.40 6.15 -3.89
C THR A 176 2.93 6.02 -3.48
N ALA A 177 2.44 4.79 -3.30
CA ALA A 177 1.03 4.50 -3.01
C ALA A 177 0.01 5.10 -4.01
N CYS A 178 0.38 5.18 -5.29
CA CYS A 178 -0.52 5.63 -6.38
C CYS A 178 -1.72 4.72 -6.63
N GLY A 179 -1.72 3.47 -6.14
CA GLY A 179 -2.87 2.56 -6.24
C GLY A 179 -3.15 1.95 -7.62
N ILE A 180 -2.40 2.28 -8.68
CA ILE A 180 -2.57 1.73 -10.03
C ILE A 180 -2.57 0.19 -10.00
N CYS A 181 -1.56 -0.39 -9.36
CA CYS A 181 -1.45 -1.85 -9.21
C CYS A 181 -2.62 -2.49 -8.44
N VAL A 182 -3.26 -1.76 -7.52
CA VAL A 182 -4.43 -2.23 -6.76
C VAL A 182 -5.67 -2.24 -7.65
N MET A 183 -5.87 -1.18 -8.45
CA MET A 183 -6.97 -1.05 -9.40
C MET A 183 -6.88 -2.07 -10.54
N GLU A 184 -5.67 -2.26 -11.07
CA GLU A 184 -5.39 -3.17 -12.19
C GLU A 184 -5.38 -4.65 -11.79
N CYS A 185 -5.31 -4.96 -10.49
CA CYS A 185 -5.24 -6.35 -10.03
C CYS A 185 -6.60 -7.06 -10.20
N PRO A 186 -6.73 -8.07 -11.09
CA PRO A 186 -8.03 -8.73 -11.33
C PRO A 186 -8.56 -9.50 -10.11
N ARG A 187 -7.67 -9.94 -9.21
CA ARG A 187 -8.01 -10.61 -7.94
C ARG A 187 -8.11 -9.64 -6.75
N GLN A 188 -7.79 -8.36 -6.95
CA GLN A 188 -7.74 -7.34 -5.90
C GLN A 188 -6.96 -7.80 -4.65
N VAL A 189 -5.79 -8.40 -4.85
CA VAL A 189 -4.94 -8.93 -3.77
C VAL A 189 -3.87 -7.95 -3.31
N LEU A 190 -3.72 -6.83 -4.00
CA LEU A 190 -2.87 -5.73 -3.58
C LEU A 190 -3.72 -4.75 -2.76
N GLU A 191 -3.14 -4.19 -1.71
CA GLU A 191 -3.83 -3.27 -0.80
C GLU A 191 -2.88 -2.14 -0.40
N LEU A 192 -3.39 -0.91 -0.29
CA LEU A 192 -2.64 0.20 0.30
C LEU A 192 -2.89 0.22 1.81
N ILE A 193 -1.83 0.03 2.59
CA ILE A 193 -1.89 0.11 4.06
C ILE A 193 -1.00 1.26 4.56
N PRO A 194 -1.22 1.77 5.78
CA PRO A 194 -0.32 2.77 6.37
C PRO A 194 1.14 2.30 6.38
N ARG A 195 2.07 3.20 6.12
CA ARG A 195 3.49 2.88 5.99
C ARG A 195 4.09 2.48 7.33
N SER A 196 3.60 3.04 8.44
CA SER A 196 3.98 2.62 9.80
C SER A 196 3.53 1.20 10.15
N GLN A 197 2.51 0.67 9.47
CA GLN A 197 2.02 -0.68 9.68
C GLN A 197 3.04 -1.70 9.16
N LEU A 198 3.74 -2.37 10.09
CA LEU A 198 4.77 -3.37 9.76
C LEU A 198 4.18 -4.79 9.63
N ILE A 199 3.13 -5.08 10.40
CA ILE A 199 2.49 -6.39 10.43
C ILE A 199 1.16 -6.36 9.69
N TYR A 200 0.93 -7.29 8.79
CA TYR A 200 -0.39 -7.46 8.19
C TYR A 200 -0.66 -8.92 7.83
N LEU A 201 -1.93 -9.26 7.65
CA LEU A 201 -2.33 -10.60 7.20
C LEU A 201 -2.14 -10.72 5.68
N ALA A 202 -1.26 -11.59 5.21
CA ALA A 202 -1.04 -11.84 3.79
C ALA A 202 -1.96 -12.96 3.26
N CYS A 203 -3.25 -12.82 3.51
CA CYS A 203 -4.28 -13.73 3.01
C CYS A 203 -5.62 -13.01 2.83
N LYS A 204 -6.38 -13.42 1.80
CA LYS A 204 -7.71 -12.88 1.46
C LYS A 204 -8.77 -13.98 1.26
N THR A 205 -8.48 -15.23 1.63
CA THR A 205 -9.44 -16.32 1.46
C THR A 205 -10.70 -16.08 2.27
N LYS A 206 -11.86 -16.41 1.70
CA LYS A 206 -13.14 -16.45 2.42
C LYS A 206 -13.55 -17.89 2.78
N ASP A 207 -12.75 -18.87 2.37
CA ASP A 207 -13.05 -20.28 2.57
C ASP A 207 -12.82 -20.69 4.03
N LYS A 208 -13.45 -21.81 4.40
CA LYS A 208 -13.26 -22.41 5.72
C LYS A 208 -11.93 -23.16 5.77
N GLY A 209 -11.33 -23.23 6.97
CA GLY A 209 -9.97 -23.76 7.15
C GLY A 209 -9.69 -25.15 6.57
N LYS A 210 -10.68 -26.06 6.50
CA LYS A 210 -10.50 -27.37 5.85
C LYS A 210 -10.22 -27.24 4.35
N ALA A 211 -10.99 -26.42 3.65
CA ALA A 211 -10.82 -26.15 2.23
C ALA A 211 -9.50 -25.40 1.97
N VAL A 212 -9.17 -24.42 2.81
CA VAL A 212 -7.90 -23.69 2.70
C VAL A 212 -6.70 -24.62 2.78
N LYS A 213 -6.67 -25.54 3.76
CA LYS A 213 -5.54 -26.48 3.94
C LYS A 213 -5.38 -27.47 2.79
N GLN A 214 -6.45 -27.76 2.05
CA GLN A 214 -6.38 -28.61 0.86
C GLN A 214 -5.73 -27.89 -0.33
N VAL A 215 -5.69 -26.56 -0.31
CA VAL A 215 -5.26 -25.74 -1.45
C VAL A 215 -3.96 -24.98 -1.17
N CYS A 216 -3.74 -24.51 0.05
CA CYS A 216 -2.63 -23.63 0.39
C CYS A 216 -2.10 -23.90 1.81
N THR A 217 -0.80 -24.16 1.93
CA THR A 217 -0.15 -24.45 3.21
C THR A 217 -0.01 -23.22 4.11
N VAL A 218 0.04 -22.02 3.53
CA VAL A 218 0.17 -20.73 4.26
C VAL A 218 -1.11 -19.90 4.31
N GLY A 219 -2.25 -20.48 3.90
CA GLY A 219 -3.54 -19.80 3.90
C GLY A 219 -4.11 -19.64 5.31
N CYS A 220 -4.82 -18.53 5.57
CA CYS A 220 -5.50 -18.31 6.84
C CYS A 220 -6.65 -19.31 7.00
N ILE A 221 -6.70 -20.01 8.12
CA ILE A 221 -7.71 -21.03 8.40
C ILE A 221 -8.84 -20.55 9.34
N GLY A 222 -8.87 -19.26 9.67
CA GLY A 222 -9.92 -18.69 10.54
C GLY A 222 -9.89 -19.17 12.00
N CYS A 223 -8.75 -19.62 12.52
CA CYS A 223 -8.64 -20.22 13.87
C CYS A 223 -8.79 -19.23 15.04
N GLN A 224 -8.92 -17.93 14.78
CA GLN A 224 -9.05 -16.85 15.77
C GLN A 224 -7.86 -16.69 16.75
N MET A 225 -6.75 -17.41 16.56
CA MET A 225 -5.60 -17.32 17.47
C MET A 225 -5.05 -15.91 17.55
N CYS A 226 -4.94 -15.21 16.41
CA CYS A 226 -4.47 -13.82 16.35
C CYS A 226 -5.37 -12.87 17.14
N VAL A 227 -6.69 -13.07 17.14
CA VAL A 227 -7.65 -12.28 17.92
C VAL A 227 -7.44 -12.52 19.42
N LYS A 228 -7.30 -13.79 19.82
CA LYS A 228 -7.14 -14.18 21.24
C LYS A 228 -5.81 -13.72 21.86
N VAL A 229 -4.72 -13.72 21.09
CA VAL A 229 -3.39 -13.34 21.58
C VAL A 229 -3.11 -11.84 21.49
N CYS A 230 -3.97 -11.08 20.79
CA CYS A 230 -3.76 -9.65 20.61
C CYS A 230 -3.94 -8.91 21.94
N PRO A 231 -2.92 -8.17 22.42
CA PRO A 231 -3.02 -7.43 23.66
C PRO A 231 -3.78 -6.11 23.53
N TYR A 232 -4.10 -5.68 22.31
CA TYR A 232 -4.80 -4.42 22.00
C TYR A 232 -6.25 -4.74 21.60
N PRO A 233 -7.23 -4.48 22.48
CA PRO A 233 -8.63 -4.78 22.21
C PRO A 233 -9.12 -4.12 20.91
N GLY A 234 -9.78 -4.89 20.06
CA GLY A 234 -10.33 -4.39 18.79
C GLY A 234 -9.31 -4.17 17.67
N ALA A 235 -8.00 -4.39 17.90
CA ALA A 235 -7.00 -4.27 16.83
C ALA A 235 -7.10 -5.40 15.79
N ILE A 236 -7.63 -6.57 16.18
CA ILE A 236 -7.94 -7.67 15.26
C ILE A 236 -9.33 -8.21 15.61
N ALA A 237 -10.22 -8.25 14.63
CA ALA A 237 -11.55 -8.83 14.75
C ALA A 237 -11.80 -9.81 13.61
N MET A 238 -12.71 -10.77 13.79
CA MET A 238 -13.10 -11.67 12.70
C MET A 238 -14.14 -10.99 11.81
N ASP A 239 -13.91 -11.06 10.50
CA ASP A 239 -14.88 -10.70 9.46
C ASP A 239 -15.17 -11.97 8.63
N GLY A 240 -16.28 -12.64 8.97
CA GLY A 240 -16.54 -14.00 8.50
C GLY A 240 -15.43 -14.97 8.92
N ASN A 241 -14.77 -15.60 7.93
CA ASN A 241 -13.69 -16.57 8.16
C ASN A 241 -12.28 -15.95 8.20
N LEU A 242 -12.15 -14.64 7.97
CA LEU A 242 -10.86 -13.96 7.85
C LEU A 242 -10.70 -12.89 8.95
N PRO A 243 -9.55 -12.84 9.64
CA PRO A 243 -9.30 -11.75 10.59
C PRO A 243 -9.02 -10.44 9.84
N LYS A 244 -9.75 -9.39 10.23
CA LYS A 244 -9.55 -8.00 9.81
C LYS A 244 -8.77 -7.25 10.88
N MET A 245 -7.77 -6.50 10.45
CA MET A 245 -6.94 -5.67 11.32
C MET A 245 -7.42 -4.23 11.26
N ASP A 246 -7.46 -3.59 12.42
CA ASP A 246 -7.62 -2.15 12.56
C ASP A 246 -6.22 -1.56 12.79
N TYR A 247 -5.72 -0.81 11.80
CA TYR A 247 -4.37 -0.28 11.82
C TYR A 247 -4.20 0.89 12.79
N GLU A 248 -5.28 1.59 13.17
CA GLU A 248 -5.22 2.68 14.15
C GLU A 248 -4.98 2.13 15.56
N LYS A 249 -5.49 0.93 15.85
CA LYS A 249 -5.32 0.25 17.15
C LYS A 249 -4.11 -0.68 17.19
N CYS A 250 -3.52 -1.00 16.04
CA CYS A 250 -2.45 -1.99 15.95
C CYS A 250 -1.06 -1.34 16.12
N THR A 251 -0.30 -1.76 17.13
CA THR A 251 1.07 -1.26 17.34
C THR A 251 2.14 -2.04 16.58
N SER A 252 1.77 -2.95 15.67
CA SER A 252 2.70 -3.83 14.95
C SER A 252 3.64 -4.68 15.83
N CYS A 253 3.18 -5.04 17.04
CA CYS A 253 3.95 -5.78 18.05
C CYS A 253 4.43 -7.20 17.64
N GLY A 254 3.93 -7.75 16.52
CA GLY A 254 4.41 -9.03 15.97
C GLY A 254 3.90 -10.30 16.65
N ILE A 255 3.05 -10.19 17.68
CA ILE A 255 2.53 -11.38 18.39
C ILE A 255 1.68 -12.25 17.46
N CYS A 256 0.79 -11.64 16.67
CA CYS A 256 -0.05 -12.35 15.71
C CYS A 256 0.77 -13.07 14.62
N PHE A 257 1.89 -12.48 14.19
CA PHE A 257 2.83 -13.10 13.25
C PHE A 257 3.45 -14.37 13.85
N ASN A 258 4.04 -14.27 15.05
CA ASN A 258 4.74 -15.38 15.69
C ASN A 258 3.81 -16.51 16.18
N LYS A 259 2.55 -16.20 16.50
CA LYS A 259 1.57 -17.20 16.99
C LYS A 259 0.69 -17.78 15.89
N CYS A 260 0.85 -17.36 14.63
CA CYS A 260 0.02 -17.87 13.53
C CYS A 260 0.47 -19.30 13.12
N PRO A 261 -0.38 -20.32 13.26
CA PRO A 261 0.00 -21.72 12.96
C PRO A 261 0.26 -21.98 11.48
N THR A 262 -0.34 -21.17 10.59
CA THR A 262 -0.17 -21.27 9.13
C THR A 262 0.80 -20.23 8.58
N ASN A 263 1.45 -19.44 9.45
CA ASN A 263 2.38 -18.39 9.04
C ASN A 263 1.80 -17.42 7.98
N SER A 264 0.51 -17.10 8.07
CA SER A 264 -0.21 -16.29 7.07
C SER A 264 0.03 -14.77 7.20
N PHE A 265 0.71 -14.32 8.25
CA PHE A 265 1.09 -12.92 8.43
C PHE A 265 2.44 -12.63 7.77
N VAL A 266 2.66 -11.35 7.45
CA VAL A 266 3.94 -10.81 7.01
C VAL A 266 4.40 -9.76 8.01
N ASP A 267 5.70 -9.78 8.28
CA ASP A 267 6.40 -8.80 9.09
C ASP A 267 7.42 -8.07 8.21
N ARG A 268 7.22 -6.76 8.05
CA ARG A 268 8.12 -5.88 7.28
C ARG A 268 9.21 -5.23 8.14
N ALA A 269 9.25 -5.50 9.45
CA ALA A 269 10.29 -4.97 10.31
C ALA A 269 11.66 -5.55 9.93
N LYS A 270 12.64 -4.70 9.57
CA LYS A 270 14.03 -5.12 9.27
C LYS A 270 14.70 -5.72 10.52
N ALA A 271 14.41 -5.14 11.69
CA ALA A 271 14.86 -5.62 12.99
C ALA A 271 13.74 -5.41 14.02
N ARG A 272 13.71 -6.28 15.05
CA ARG A 272 12.85 -6.10 16.22
C ARG A 272 13.71 -5.80 17.45
N PRO A 273 13.24 -4.90 18.33
CA PRO A 273 13.93 -4.61 19.58
C PRO A 273 13.84 -5.82 20.53
N TYR A 274 14.63 -5.81 21.59
CA TYR A 274 14.52 -6.76 22.69
C TYR A 274 14.49 -6.01 24.01
N ALA A 275 13.87 -6.62 25.03
CA ALA A 275 13.78 -6.00 26.34
C ALA A 275 15.09 -6.19 27.12
N ILE A 276 15.48 -5.15 27.86
CA ILE A 276 16.58 -5.15 28.83
C ILE A 276 16.02 -4.71 30.17
N ILE A 277 16.27 -5.50 31.22
CA ILE A 277 15.81 -5.20 32.58
C ILE A 277 16.99 -4.66 33.38
N SER A 278 16.88 -3.45 33.91
CA SER A 278 17.92 -2.79 34.70
C SER A 278 18.17 -3.49 36.05
N PRO A 279 19.38 -3.36 36.64
CA PRO A 279 19.66 -3.81 38.00
C PRO A 279 18.72 -3.25 39.08
N LYS A 280 18.01 -2.15 38.81
CA LYS A 280 17.03 -1.53 39.71
C LYS A 280 15.71 -2.32 39.83
N CYS A 281 15.59 -3.49 39.20
CA CYS A 281 14.39 -4.32 39.27
C CYS A 281 14.13 -4.85 40.68
N ASP A 282 12.90 -4.67 41.15
CA ASP A 282 12.39 -5.10 42.46
C ASP A 282 11.86 -6.54 42.48
N GLY A 283 11.75 -7.19 41.32
CA GLY A 283 11.25 -8.56 41.23
C GLY A 283 9.74 -8.72 41.41
N CYS A 284 8.92 -7.71 41.08
CA CYS A 284 7.45 -7.77 41.22
C CYS A 284 6.74 -8.86 40.39
N GLY A 285 7.30 -9.24 39.23
CA GLY A 285 6.84 -10.40 38.43
C GLY A 285 5.82 -10.10 37.33
N GLU A 286 5.29 -8.88 37.23
CA GLU A 286 4.28 -8.52 36.22
C GLU A 286 4.77 -8.75 34.78
N CYS A 287 6.04 -8.41 34.51
CA CYS A 287 6.67 -8.63 33.21
C CYS A 287 6.69 -10.11 32.79
N VAL A 288 6.83 -11.03 33.76
CA VAL A 288 6.81 -12.48 33.53
C VAL A 288 5.39 -12.93 33.18
N GLN A 289 4.38 -12.45 33.91
CA GLN A 289 2.98 -12.81 33.70
C GLN A 289 2.46 -12.40 32.31
N VAL A 290 2.84 -11.21 31.82
CA VAL A 290 2.38 -10.74 30.50
C VAL A 290 3.17 -11.33 29.33
N CYS A 291 4.28 -12.02 29.58
CA CYS A 291 5.16 -12.51 28.53
C CYS A 291 4.60 -13.80 27.88
N GLN A 292 3.89 -13.66 26.77
CA GLN A 292 3.32 -14.79 26.00
C GLN A 292 4.36 -15.75 25.38
N PHE A 293 5.64 -15.40 25.44
CA PHE A 293 6.76 -16.15 24.87
C PHE A 293 7.65 -16.78 25.95
N LYS A 294 7.34 -16.56 27.25
CA LYS A 294 8.18 -17.00 28.37
C LYS A 294 9.66 -16.62 28.16
N ALA A 295 9.86 -15.37 27.72
CA ALA A 295 11.17 -14.80 27.43
C ALA A 295 11.78 -14.07 28.63
N ILE A 296 11.10 -14.05 29.78
CA ILE A 296 11.56 -13.39 31.00
C ILE A 296 11.54 -14.43 32.12
N GLU A 297 12.67 -14.56 32.81
CA GLU A 297 12.87 -15.50 33.92
C GLU A 297 13.35 -14.73 35.15
N GLY A 298 13.00 -15.21 36.33
CA GLY A 298 13.46 -14.67 37.62
C GLY A 298 12.49 -15.00 38.74
N GLU A 299 13.03 -15.10 39.95
CA GLU A 299 12.26 -15.37 41.16
C GLU A 299 11.65 -14.08 41.72
N PRO A 300 10.50 -14.16 42.42
CA PRO A 300 9.94 -13.01 43.12
C PRO A 300 10.97 -12.36 44.05
N GLY A 301 11.05 -11.03 44.02
CA GLY A 301 12.01 -10.25 44.82
C GLY A 301 13.45 -10.24 44.30
N LYS A 302 13.74 -10.91 43.17
CA LYS A 302 15.04 -10.84 42.48
C LYS A 302 14.89 -10.18 41.12
N ARG A 303 16.01 -9.66 40.61
CA ARG A 303 16.08 -9.09 39.25
C ARG A 303 15.72 -10.16 38.21
N HIS A 304 14.71 -9.85 37.39
CA HIS A 304 14.38 -10.65 36.23
C HIS A 304 15.40 -10.48 35.09
N VAL A 305 15.57 -11.51 34.29
CA VAL A 305 16.48 -11.57 33.14
C VAL A 305 15.69 -11.93 31.88
N VAL A 306 16.06 -11.31 30.76
CA VAL A 306 15.42 -11.56 29.46
C VAL A 306 16.25 -12.56 28.67
N ILE A 307 15.61 -13.65 28.22
CA ILE A 307 16.17 -14.59 27.25
C ILE A 307 16.00 -13.98 25.86
N LYS A 308 17.10 -13.49 25.29
CA LYS A 308 17.11 -12.78 24.00
C LYS A 308 16.46 -13.59 22.88
N ASP A 309 16.76 -14.87 22.77
CA ASP A 309 16.29 -15.74 21.67
C ASP A 309 14.77 -15.96 21.66
N LYS A 310 14.10 -15.79 22.80
CA LYS A 310 12.64 -15.92 22.93
C LYS A 310 11.94 -14.56 22.87
N CYS A 311 12.67 -13.46 22.96
CA CYS A 311 12.10 -12.13 23.01
C CYS A 311 11.72 -11.66 21.59
N VAL A 312 10.42 -11.51 21.34
CA VAL A 312 9.92 -11.00 20.04
C VAL A 312 9.83 -9.47 19.97
N GLY A 313 10.31 -8.77 21.01
CA GLY A 313 10.30 -7.30 20.99
C GLY A 313 8.94 -6.63 21.10
N CYS A 314 7.91 -7.31 21.60
CA CYS A 314 6.54 -6.78 21.60
C CYS A 314 6.27 -5.61 22.56
N GLY A 315 7.21 -5.25 23.44
CA GLY A 315 7.07 -4.10 24.36
C GLY A 315 6.12 -4.30 25.55
N ARG A 316 5.38 -5.41 25.66
CA ARG A 316 4.40 -5.61 26.75
C ARG A 316 4.99 -5.54 28.15
N CYS A 317 6.18 -6.09 28.35
CA CYS A 317 6.88 -6.00 29.63
C CYS A 317 7.25 -4.56 30.00
N PHE A 318 7.63 -3.74 29.01
CA PHE A 318 7.94 -2.33 29.17
C PHE A 318 6.70 -1.52 29.59
N GLU A 319 5.55 -1.79 28.95
CA GLU A 319 4.28 -1.11 29.26
C GLU A 319 3.85 -1.36 30.71
N VAL A 320 3.88 -2.61 31.17
CA VAL A 320 3.36 -2.98 32.50
C VAL A 320 4.30 -2.70 33.66
N CYS A 321 5.61 -2.57 33.44
CA CYS A 321 6.56 -2.39 34.54
C CYS A 321 6.21 -1.17 35.43
N PRO A 322 5.88 -1.36 36.73
CA PRO A 322 5.46 -0.27 37.62
C PRO A 322 6.55 0.76 37.88
N ILE A 323 7.78 0.28 38.08
CA ILE A 323 8.95 1.11 38.38
C ILE A 323 9.76 1.53 37.14
N LYS A 324 9.27 1.22 35.93
CA LYS A 324 9.84 1.64 34.64
C LYS A 324 11.35 1.35 34.46
N VAL A 325 11.79 0.18 34.91
CA VAL A 325 13.20 -0.27 34.83
C VAL A 325 13.50 -1.15 33.61
N ILE A 326 12.53 -1.34 32.73
CA ILE A 326 12.67 -2.10 31.48
C ILE A 326 12.92 -1.10 30.36
N THR A 327 13.81 -1.43 29.43
CA THR A 327 14.09 -0.62 28.23
C THR A 327 14.05 -1.52 27.00
N MET A 328 13.52 -1.02 25.89
CA MET A 328 13.56 -1.72 24.61
C MET A 328 14.82 -1.29 23.85
N ALA A 329 15.73 -2.23 23.62
CA ALA A 329 16.96 -1.99 22.87
C ALA A 329 16.83 -2.49 21.43
N GLY A 330 17.23 -1.67 20.47
CA GLY A 330 17.06 -1.91 19.04
C GLY A 330 15.97 -1.03 18.42
N ALA A 331 16.04 -0.82 17.11
CA ALA A 331 15.08 0.03 16.40
C ALA A 331 13.86 -0.78 15.95
N LEU A 332 12.65 -0.30 16.28
CA LEU A 332 11.46 -0.53 15.46
C LEU A 332 11.55 0.44 14.29
N GLY A 333 12.10 0.04 13.16
CA GLY A 333 12.25 0.96 12.05
C GLY A 333 12.46 0.29 10.70
N TYR A 334 11.82 0.87 9.68
CA TYR A 334 12.48 1.05 8.40
C TYR A 334 13.70 1.92 8.69
N ALA A 335 14.86 1.31 8.90
CA ALA A 335 16.10 2.06 8.77
C ALA A 335 16.07 2.62 7.34
N GLN A 336 15.92 3.95 7.23
CA GLN A 336 16.37 4.68 6.06
C GLN A 336 17.86 4.41 6.00
N VAL A 337 18.24 3.57 5.05
CA VAL A 337 19.64 3.32 4.77
C VAL A 337 20.10 4.57 4.03
N GLY A 338 21.07 5.28 4.61
CA GLY A 338 21.73 6.39 3.93
C GLY A 338 22.45 5.96 2.66
#